data_AF-A0AAJ2I238-F1
#
_entry.id   AF-A0AAJ2I238-F1
#
_cell.length_a   1.000
_cell.length_b   1.000
_cell.length_c   1.000
_cell.angle_alpha   90.00
_cell.angle_beta   90.00
_cell.angle_gamma   90.00
#
_symmetry.space_group_name_H-M   'P 1'
#
loop_
_entity.id
_entity.type
_entity.pdbx_description
1 polymer ?
#
loop_
_entity_poly.entity_id
_entity_poly.type
_entity_poly.pdbx_seq_one_letter_code
_entity_poly.pdbx_strand_id
1 'polypeptide(L)'
;MGFDLLGSLDPQRPAPDDAAPRPRAAAPEAVCSRRGCSRPAQWTLLWNNPRVHTPERRKAWLACDEHREHLADFLGQRGFLKTITPFEAPEDATPDAAASQDIPHEPGAGDGRAEVGDGGVVRPEESGRTP
;
A
#
# COMPACT_ATOMS: atom_id res chain seq x y z
N MET A 1 12.19 5.30 -45.21
CA MET A 1 11.48 4.84 -44.00
C MET A 1 11.59 5.96 -42.97
N GLY A 2 10.63 6.88 -42.99
CA GLY A 2 10.52 7.99 -42.04
C GLY A 2 9.89 7.49 -40.75
N PHE A 3 10.46 7.91 -39.63
CA PHE A 3 9.87 7.77 -38.32
C PHE A 3 9.00 9.02 -38.11
N ASP A 4 7.70 8.90 -38.31
CA ASP A 4 6.74 9.98 -38.03
C ASP A 4 6.74 10.30 -36.53
N LEU A 5 7.39 11.41 -36.17
CA LEU A 5 7.62 11.84 -34.80
C LEU A 5 7.21 13.32 -34.64
N LEU A 6 5.90 13.59 -34.79
CA LEU A 6 5.23 14.79 -34.25
C LEU A 6 3.71 14.56 -34.33
N GLY A 7 3.10 13.85 -33.39
CA GLY A 7 2.89 14.38 -32.05
C GLY A 7 1.78 15.45 -32.07
N SER A 8 0.58 15.10 -32.54
CA SER A 8 -0.61 15.93 -32.37
C SER A 8 -0.83 16.19 -30.89
N LEU A 9 -0.58 17.43 -30.48
CA LEU A 9 -0.90 17.97 -29.17
C LEU A 9 -2.42 17.87 -28.98
N ASP A 10 -2.83 16.97 -28.09
CA ASP A 10 -4.22 16.89 -27.62
C ASP A 10 -4.57 18.20 -26.89
N PRO A 11 -5.57 18.96 -27.34
CA PRO A 11 -5.94 20.25 -26.75
C PRO A 11 -6.66 20.14 -25.39
N GLN A 12 -6.80 18.92 -24.83
CA GLN A 12 -7.50 18.68 -23.57
C GLN A 12 -6.57 18.09 -22.49
N ARG A 13 -5.27 18.42 -22.51
CA ARG A 13 -4.42 18.13 -21.34
C ARG A 13 -4.68 19.19 -20.26
N PRO A 14 -5.22 18.84 -19.09
CA PRO A 14 -5.37 19.80 -18.00
C PRO A 14 -3.99 20.33 -17.58
N ALA A 15 -3.94 21.59 -17.13
CA ALA A 15 -2.73 22.19 -16.61
C ALA A 15 -2.17 21.35 -15.44
N PRO A 16 -0.83 21.26 -15.26
CA PRO A 16 -0.21 20.45 -14.22
C PRO A 16 -0.57 20.85 -12.78
N ASP A 17 -1.23 22.00 -12.61
CA ASP A 17 -1.66 22.55 -11.32
C ASP A 17 -3.05 22.04 -10.88
N ASP A 18 -3.86 21.49 -11.80
CA ASP A 18 -5.26 21.06 -11.54
C ASP A 18 -5.40 19.52 -11.43
N ALA A 19 -4.31 18.78 -11.63
CA ALA A 19 -4.29 17.35 -11.43
C ALA A 19 -4.17 17.04 -9.94
N ALA A 20 -5.30 16.82 -9.27
CA ALA A 20 -5.32 16.25 -7.93
C ALA A 20 -4.32 15.06 -7.85
N PRO A 21 -3.50 14.97 -6.79
CA PRO A 21 -2.53 13.89 -6.69
C PRO A 21 -3.30 12.57 -6.77
N ARG A 22 -2.97 11.76 -7.77
CA ARG A 22 -3.45 10.37 -7.80
C ARG A 22 -3.05 9.74 -6.47
N PRO A 23 -3.97 9.07 -5.74
CA PRO A 23 -3.59 8.40 -4.50
C PRO A 23 -2.44 7.47 -4.85
N ARG A 24 -1.28 7.71 -4.24
CA ARG A 24 -0.12 6.86 -4.41
C ARG A 24 -0.55 5.51 -3.83
N ALA A 25 -0.77 4.52 -4.69
CA ALA A 25 -1.02 3.16 -4.23
C ALA A 25 0.03 2.85 -3.17
N ALA A 26 -0.41 2.39 -1.99
CA ALA A 26 0.44 2.16 -0.83
C ALA A 26 1.74 1.51 -1.30
N ALA A 27 2.86 2.24 -1.17
CA ALA A 27 4.12 1.76 -1.66
C ALA A 27 4.43 0.45 -0.92
N PRO A 28 4.88 -0.60 -1.62
CA PRO A 28 5.22 -1.85 -0.95
C PRO A 28 6.23 -1.56 0.15
N GLU A 29 5.99 -2.10 1.35
CA GLU A 29 6.91 -2.01 2.46
C GLU A 29 8.33 -2.37 1.99
N ALA A 30 9.31 -1.55 2.34
CA ALA A 30 10.68 -1.76 1.90
C ALA A 30 11.22 -3.03 2.56
N VAL A 31 11.29 -4.14 1.80
CA VAL A 31 11.68 -5.46 2.31
C VAL A 31 13.17 -5.75 2.14
N CYS A 32 13.70 -6.60 3.01
CA CYS A 32 15.06 -7.12 2.90
C CYS A 32 15.29 -7.82 1.54
N SER A 33 16.42 -7.52 0.90
CA SER A 33 16.82 -8.10 -0.38
C SER A 33 17.35 -9.54 -0.26
N ARG A 34 17.51 -10.08 0.95
CA ARG A 34 17.92 -11.48 1.12
C ARG A 34 16.79 -12.39 0.63
N ARG A 35 17.14 -13.36 -0.21
CA ARG A 35 16.17 -14.31 -0.76
C ARG A 35 15.41 -15.02 0.39
N GLY A 36 14.08 -14.95 0.36
CA GLY A 36 13.22 -15.57 1.37
C GLY A 36 13.04 -14.77 2.65
N CYS A 37 13.58 -13.54 2.74
CA CYS A 37 13.33 -12.64 3.86
C CYS A 37 12.28 -11.60 3.47
N SER A 38 11.25 -11.46 4.30
CA SER A 38 10.20 -10.44 4.17
C SER A 38 10.24 -9.41 5.31
N ARG A 39 11.30 -9.41 6.13
CA ARG A 39 11.45 -8.46 7.24
C ARG A 39 11.65 -7.03 6.70
N PRO A 40 11.17 -6.01 7.43
CA PRO A 40 11.36 -4.63 7.04
C PRO A 40 12.85 -4.29 6.96
N ALA A 41 13.21 -3.52 5.95
CA ALA A 41 14.55 -3.02 5.77
C ALA A 41 14.86 -1.91 6.78
N GLN A 42 16.04 -1.99 7.38
CA GLN A 42 16.58 -1.00 8.32
C GLN A 42 17.90 -0.43 7.82
N TRP A 43 18.47 -1.03 6.76
CA TRP A 43 19.77 -0.70 6.22
C TRP A 43 19.76 -0.68 4.70
N THR A 44 20.51 0.26 4.13
CA THR A 44 20.82 0.35 2.70
C THR A 44 22.28 0.02 2.48
N LEU A 45 22.56 -0.97 1.64
CA LEU A 45 23.89 -1.34 1.20
C LEU A 45 24.09 -0.83 -0.23
N LEU A 46 24.90 0.21 -0.38
CA LEU A 46 25.32 0.72 -1.68
C LEU A 46 26.48 -0.10 -2.20
N TRP A 47 26.35 -0.62 -3.41
CA TRP A 47 27.36 -1.44 -4.06
C TRP A 47 27.53 -1.11 -5.53
N ASN A 48 28.70 -1.43 -6.07
CA ASN A 48 29.02 -1.27 -7.48
C ASN A 48 29.84 -2.48 -7.96
N ASN A 49 29.37 -3.11 -9.04
CA ASN A 49 30.13 -4.13 -9.76
C ASN A 49 30.73 -3.49 -11.02
N PRO A 50 32.06 -3.24 -11.05
CA PRO A 50 32.72 -2.52 -12.14
C PRO A 50 32.69 -3.30 -13.47
N ARG A 51 32.35 -4.59 -13.45
CA ARG A 51 32.20 -5.40 -14.67
C ARG A 51 30.91 -5.12 -15.43
N VAL A 52 29.91 -4.51 -14.77
CA VAL A 52 28.55 -4.31 -15.32
C VAL A 52 28.10 -2.85 -15.22
N HIS A 53 28.65 -2.09 -14.27
CA HIS A 53 28.23 -0.73 -13.96
C HIS A 53 29.41 0.23 -14.05
N THR A 54 29.15 1.45 -14.54
CA THR A 54 30.10 2.56 -14.47
C THR A 54 30.44 2.89 -13.00
N PRO A 55 31.60 3.50 -12.71
CA PRO A 55 32.01 3.75 -11.33
C PRO A 55 31.06 4.70 -10.58
N GLU A 56 30.41 5.64 -11.28
CA GLU A 56 29.40 6.53 -10.69
C GLU A 56 28.08 5.81 -10.34
N ARG A 57 27.75 4.70 -11.03
CA ARG A 57 26.47 4.00 -10.83
C ARG A 57 26.53 3.08 -9.62
N ARG A 58 25.79 3.43 -8.57
CA ARG A 58 25.62 2.60 -7.36
C ARG A 58 24.25 1.96 -7.35
N LYS A 59 24.21 0.66 -7.06
CA LYS A 59 22.97 -0.06 -6.81
C LYS A 59 22.74 -0.15 -5.31
N ALA A 60 21.48 -0.07 -4.89
CA ALA A 60 21.07 -0.25 -3.50
C ALA A 60 20.52 -1.66 -3.30
N TRP A 61 20.95 -2.30 -2.21
CA TRP A 61 20.29 -3.47 -1.62
C TRP A 61 19.80 -3.11 -0.23
N LEU A 62 18.62 -3.60 0.11
CA LEU A 62 17.99 -3.36 1.40
C LEU A 62 18.25 -4.53 2.34
N ALA A 63 18.45 -4.26 3.63
CA ALA A 63 18.67 -5.30 4.63
C ALA A 63 17.96 -4.99 5.95
N CYS A 64 17.41 -6.02 6.58
CA CYS A 64 17.05 -5.99 8.00
C CYS A 64 18.31 -6.18 8.86
N ASP A 65 18.21 -5.94 10.18
CA ASP A 65 19.37 -6.06 11.10
C ASP A 65 20.04 -7.44 11.02
N GLU A 66 19.25 -8.50 10.99
CA GLU A 66 19.73 -9.88 10.93
C GLU A 66 20.57 -10.19 9.67
N HIS A 67 20.28 -9.53 8.55
CA HIS A 67 20.89 -9.86 7.25
C HIS A 67 21.87 -8.81 6.73
N ARG A 68 22.03 -7.69 7.45
CA ARG A 68 22.98 -6.64 7.11
C ARG A 68 24.40 -7.20 6.95
N GLU A 69 24.87 -7.94 7.95
CA GLU A 69 26.25 -8.46 7.98
C GLU A 69 26.49 -9.49 6.88
N HIS A 70 25.56 -10.43 6.68
CA HIS A 70 25.66 -11.44 5.63
C HIS A 70 25.75 -10.80 4.23
N LEU A 71 24.94 -9.78 3.94
CA LEU A 71 24.97 -9.09 2.65
C LEU A 71 26.22 -8.22 2.49
N ALA A 72 26.67 -7.57 3.57
CA ALA A 72 27.88 -6.77 3.59
C ALA A 72 29.12 -7.63 3.32
N ASP A 73 29.24 -8.77 3.99
CA ASP A 73 30.33 -9.73 3.80
C ASP A 73 30.35 -10.28 2.36
N PHE A 74 29.19 -10.70 1.84
CA PHE A 74 29.05 -11.17 0.45
C PHE A 74 29.53 -10.13 -0.58
N LEU A 75 29.22 -8.85 -0.37
CA LEU A 75 29.67 -7.75 -1.22
C LEU A 75 31.13 -7.37 -0.98
N GLY A 76 31.59 -7.43 0.27
CA GLY A 76 32.93 -7.10 0.72
C GLY A 76 33.98 -8.06 0.19
N GLN A 77 33.73 -9.37 0.27
CA GLN A 77 34.61 -10.41 -0.29
C GLN A 77 34.86 -10.25 -1.80
N ARG A 78 33.95 -9.57 -2.52
CA ARG A 78 34.08 -9.28 -3.96
C ARG A 78 34.57 -7.87 -4.26
N GLY A 79 34.81 -7.03 -3.24
CA GLY A 79 35.20 -5.63 -3.41
C GLY A 79 34.09 -4.74 -4.00
N PHE A 80 32.83 -5.16 -3.93
CA PHE A 80 31.69 -4.44 -4.51
C PHE A 80 31.02 -3.48 -3.52
N LEU A 81 31.18 -3.72 -2.22
CA LEU A 81 30.58 -2.88 -1.18
C LEU A 81 31.19 -1.48 -1.22
N LYS A 82 30.34 -0.44 -1.18
CA LYS A 82 30.77 0.96 -1.12
C LYS A 82 30.42 1.60 0.20
N THR A 83 29.16 1.48 0.62
CA THR A 83 28.66 2.14 1.84
C THR A 83 27.50 1.37 2.42
N ILE A 84 27.37 1.39 3.74
CA ILE A 84 26.19 0.93 4.47
C ILE A 84 25.63 2.14 5.21
N THR A 85 24.37 2.45 5.01
CA THR A 85 23.66 3.52 5.71
C THR A 85 22.39 2.98 6.33
N PRO A 86 21.84 3.61 7.39
CA PRO A 86 20.47 3.37 7.81
C PRO A 86 19.52 3.54 6.62
N PHE A 87 18.45 2.74 6.57
CA PHE A 87 17.36 2.93 5.64
C PHE A 87 16.27 3.75 6.32
N GLU A 88 15.99 4.92 5.77
CA GLU A 88 14.87 5.75 6.17
C GLU A 88 13.72 5.45 5.21
N ALA A 89 12.65 4.84 5.72
CA ALA A 89 11.43 4.70 4.96
C ALA A 89 10.88 6.12 4.68
N PRO A 90 10.40 6.40 3.47
CA PRO A 90 9.73 7.67 3.20
C PRO A 90 8.54 7.81 4.16
N GLU A 91 8.43 8.95 4.83
CA GLU A 91 7.49 9.23 5.93
C GLU A 91 6.01 9.12 5.53
N ASP A 92 5.70 8.99 4.24
CA ASP A 92 4.37 8.67 3.69
C ASP A 92 4.01 7.17 3.74
N ALA A 93 4.87 6.31 4.29
CA ALA A 93 4.66 4.86 4.42
C ALA A 93 4.19 4.43 5.81
N THR A 94 3.69 5.35 6.63
CA THR A 94 2.89 5.01 7.81
C THR A 94 1.51 4.57 7.34
N PRO A 95 1.10 3.29 7.45
CA PRO A 95 -0.31 3.04 7.64
C PRO A 95 -0.68 3.81 8.91
N ASP A 96 -1.64 4.73 8.81
CA ASP A 96 -2.28 5.30 9.97
C ASP A 96 -2.88 4.14 10.77
N ALA A 97 -2.12 3.71 11.78
CA ALA A 97 -2.60 2.90 12.86
C ALA A 97 -2.63 3.80 14.10
N ALA A 98 -3.48 4.83 14.07
CA ALA A 98 -4.21 5.35 15.23
C ALA A 98 -4.93 6.67 14.90
N ALA A 99 -6.16 6.59 14.38
CA ALA A 99 -7.35 7.14 15.04
C ALA A 99 -8.63 6.96 14.19
N SER A 100 -9.25 5.78 14.27
CA SER A 100 -10.73 5.78 14.30
C SER A 100 -11.14 6.24 15.69
N GLN A 101 -11.10 7.56 15.93
CA GLN A 101 -11.90 8.14 16.99
C GLN A 101 -13.34 8.14 16.48
N ASP A 102 -14.13 7.25 17.08
CA ASP A 102 -15.57 7.38 17.31
C ASP A 102 -16.19 8.64 16.69
N ILE A 103 -16.84 8.49 15.54
CA ILE A 103 -17.78 9.51 15.09
C ILE A 103 -18.95 9.42 16.08
N PRO A 104 -19.29 10.49 16.83
CA PRO A 104 -20.50 10.50 17.61
C PRO A 104 -21.67 10.29 16.66
N HIS A 105 -22.37 9.17 16.79
CA HIS A 105 -23.70 9.01 16.22
C HIS A 105 -24.60 10.02 16.93
N GLU A 106 -24.85 11.16 16.27
CA GLU A 106 -25.90 12.08 16.72
C GLU A 106 -27.20 11.28 16.90
N PRO A 107 -27.86 11.34 18.07
CA PRO A 107 -29.19 10.77 18.19
C PRO A 107 -30.14 11.61 17.34
N GLY A 108 -30.43 11.11 16.14
CA GLY A 108 -31.50 11.62 15.29
C GLY A 108 -32.79 11.74 16.10
N ALA A 109 -33.39 12.92 16.01
CA ALA A 109 -34.63 13.29 16.64
C ALA A 109 -35.72 12.22 16.46
N GLY A 110 -36.41 11.90 17.56
CA GLY A 110 -37.50 10.94 17.58
C GLY A 110 -38.69 11.39 16.75
N ASP A 111 -39.03 10.62 15.72
CA ASP A 111 -40.35 10.63 15.11
C ASP A 111 -41.22 9.62 15.88
N GLY A 112 -42.24 10.15 16.54
CA GLY A 112 -43.15 9.37 17.36
C GLY A 112 -44.02 8.45 16.52
N ARG A 113 -44.12 7.19 16.93
CA ARG A 113 -45.26 6.34 16.56
C ARG A 113 -45.66 5.45 17.73
N ALA A 114 -46.66 5.90 18.47
CA ALA A 114 -47.46 5.03 19.32
C ALA A 114 -48.57 4.42 18.46
N GLU A 115 -48.49 3.11 18.18
CA GLU A 115 -49.64 2.35 17.68
C GLU A 115 -49.82 1.15 18.60
N VAL A 116 -50.84 1.25 19.46
CA VAL A 116 -51.44 0.12 20.17
C VAL A 116 -52.47 -0.52 19.25
N GLY A 117 -52.52 -1.85 19.21
CA GLY A 117 -53.51 -2.57 18.41
C GLY A 117 -53.36 -4.08 18.49
N ASP A 118 -53.90 -4.64 19.56
CA ASP A 118 -54.06 -6.07 19.87
C ASP A 118 -54.76 -6.85 18.73
N GLY A 119 -54.16 -7.96 18.33
CA GLY A 119 -54.68 -8.85 17.27
C GLY A 119 -54.39 -10.30 17.63
N GLY A 120 -55.12 -10.78 18.63
CA GLY A 120 -55.02 -12.14 19.16
C GLY A 120 -55.09 -13.25 18.10
N VAL A 121 -54.27 -14.27 18.36
CA VAL A 121 -54.25 -15.57 17.71
C VAL A 121 -55.62 -16.28 17.79
N VAL A 122 -56.11 -16.78 16.66
CA VAL A 122 -56.87 -18.03 16.60
C VAL A 122 -56.47 -18.84 15.36
N ARG A 123 -55.91 -20.03 15.60
CA ARG A 123 -55.94 -21.23 14.74
C ARG A 123 -56.80 -22.26 15.50
N PRO A 124 -57.08 -23.46 14.96
CA PRO A 124 -57.33 -23.91 13.59
C PRO A 124 -58.63 -24.75 13.49
N GLU A 125 -59.31 -24.84 12.34
CA GLU A 125 -60.33 -25.89 12.13
C GLU A 125 -60.30 -26.39 10.68
N GLU A 126 -59.59 -27.50 10.51
CA GLU A 126 -59.76 -28.59 9.56
C GLU A 126 -61.22 -28.95 9.20
N SER A 127 -61.55 -29.06 7.90
CA SER A 127 -62.65 -29.89 7.36
C SER A 127 -62.69 -29.80 5.82
N GLY A 128 -62.15 -30.78 5.10
CA GLY A 128 -62.97 -31.73 4.33
C GLY A 128 -62.85 -31.49 2.81
N ARG A 129 -62.28 -32.44 2.04
CA ARG A 129 -63.00 -33.45 1.22
C ARG A 129 -63.77 -32.80 0.04
N THR A 130 -63.65 -33.14 -1.23
CA THR A 130 -63.45 -34.44 -1.93
C THR A 130 -63.34 -34.16 -3.46
N PRO A 131 -63.31 -35.20 -4.33
CA PRO A 131 -62.29 -35.44 -5.35
C PRO A 131 -62.37 -34.62 -6.65
#